data_AF-A0A7M4FDR9-F1
#
_entry.id   AF-A0A7M4FDR9-F1
#
_cell.length_a   1.000
_cell.length_b   1.000
_cell.length_c   1.000
_cell.angle_alpha   90.00
_cell.angle_beta   90.00
_cell.angle_gamma   90.00
#
_symmetry.space_group_name_H-M   'P 1'
#
loop_
_entity.id
_entity.type
_entity.pdbx_description
1 polymer ?
#
loop_
_entity_poly.entity_id
_entity_poly.type
_entity_poly.pdbx_seq_one_letter_code
_entity_poly.pdbx_strand_id
1 'polypeptide(L)'
;MRASEVLLKTINFIRNVPSFCDLPQEDQVLLVQQCWAPLFVLGLAQERVDFELKEISSPSLLKKILLNQSLAANEELESFPHGASLAEVQKLKHFLKKFWNLDTCAKEYAYLKGIILFNPGKQGTCNAHIRHIL
;
A
#
# COMPACT_ATOMS: atom_id res chain seq x y z
N MET A 1 1.95 9.81 -10.10
CA MET A 1 3.01 10.53 -9.36
C MET A 1 2.71 10.65 -7.87
N ARG A 2 1.50 11.03 -7.44
CA ARG A 2 1.20 11.19 -6.00
C ARG A 2 1.45 9.93 -5.14
N ALA A 3 1.11 8.74 -5.62
CA ALA A 3 1.35 7.50 -4.88
C ALA A 3 2.85 7.22 -4.64
N SER A 4 3.72 7.44 -5.62
CA SER A 4 5.17 7.23 -5.44
C SER A 4 5.79 8.24 -4.47
N GLU A 5 5.31 9.49 -4.47
CA GLU A 5 5.73 10.50 -3.49
C GLU A 5 5.33 10.10 -2.07
N VAL A 6 4.11 9.61 -1.87
CA VAL A 6 3.65 9.11 -0.58
C VAL A 6 4.48 7.91 -0.12
N LEU A 7 4.80 6.98 -1.02
CA LEU A 7 5.65 5.85 -0.69
C LEU A 7 7.05 6.30 -0.25
N LEU A 8 7.64 7.25 -0.97
CA LEU A 8 8.95 7.82 -0.59
C LEU A 8 8.88 8.51 0.78
N LYS A 9 7.83 9.29 1.04
CA LYS A 9 7.56 9.88 2.36
C LYS A 9 7.43 8.83 3.45
N THR A 10 6.78 7.69 3.16
CA THR A 10 6.67 6.56 4.10
C THR A 10 8.03 5.95 4.41
N ILE A 11 8.86 5.66 3.40
CA ILE A 11 10.20 5.09 3.62
C ILE A 11 11.09 6.09 4.38
N ASN A 12 11.03 7.37 4.02
CA ASN A 12 11.75 8.43 4.73
C ASN A 12 11.29 8.57 6.18
N PHE A 13 9.99 8.43 6.46
CA PHE A 13 9.49 8.42 7.84
C PHE A 13 10.14 7.29 8.64
N ILE A 14 10.06 6.03 8.15
CA ILE A 14 10.57 4.86 8.86
C ILE A 14 12.07 5.02 9.17
N ARG A 15 12.87 5.41 8.18
CA ARG A 15 14.33 5.57 8.30
C ARG A 15 14.77 6.70 9.22
N ASN A 16 13.88 7.65 9.54
CA ASN A 16 14.21 8.80 10.38
C ASN A 16 13.65 8.66 11.80
N VAL A 17 13.06 7.52 12.17
CA VAL A 17 12.68 7.24 13.57
C VAL A 17 13.93 6.79 14.34
N PRO A 18 14.36 7.49 15.40
CA PRO A 18 15.57 7.13 16.14
C PRO A 18 15.55 5.68 16.64
N SER A 19 14.46 5.27 17.30
CA SER A 19 14.30 3.90 17.82
C SER A 19 14.30 2.81 16.74
N PHE A 20 14.02 3.16 15.47
CA PHE A 20 14.19 2.24 14.36
C PHE A 20 15.66 2.13 13.94
N CYS A 21 16.40 3.25 13.94
CA CYS A 21 17.82 3.28 13.59
C CYS A 21 18.69 2.51 14.59
N ASP A 22 18.26 2.43 15.85
CA ASP A 22 18.95 1.71 16.92
C ASP A 22 18.82 0.18 16.81
N LEU A 23 17.94 -0.32 15.94
CA LEU A 23 17.72 -1.76 15.76
C LEU A 23 18.81 -2.41 14.89
N PRO A 24 19.09 -3.72 15.09
CA PRO A 24 19.90 -4.50 14.15
C PRO A 24 19.35 -4.43 12.72
N GLN A 25 20.23 -4.49 11.73
CA GLN A 25 19.85 -4.37 10.31
C GLN A 25 18.79 -5.41 9.89
N GLU A 26 18.89 -6.63 10.40
CA GLU A 26 17.92 -7.71 10.14
C GLU A 26 16.52 -7.34 10.62
N ASP A 27 16.42 -6.76 11.82
CA ASP A 27 15.17 -6.32 12.42
C ASP A 27 14.60 -5.10 11.69
N GLN A 28 15.47 -4.18 11.23
CA GLN A 28 15.06 -3.05 10.38
C GLN A 28 14.42 -3.52 9.08
N VAL A 29 15.02 -4.50 8.40
CA VAL A 29 14.48 -5.08 7.15
C VAL A 29 13.15 -5.76 7.42
N LEU A 30 13.07 -6.56 8.47
CA LEU A 30 11.84 -7.27 8.85
C LEU A 30 10.70 -6.30 9.16
N LEU A 31 10.96 -5.28 9.98
CA LEU A 31 9.97 -4.26 10.32
C LEU A 31 9.48 -3.53 9.08
N VAL A 32 10.39 -3.09 8.20
CA VAL A 32 9.99 -2.43 6.94
C VAL A 32 9.08 -3.34 6.13
N GLN A 33 9.45 -4.61 5.94
CA GLN A 33 8.64 -5.59 5.19
C GLN A 33 7.23 -5.77 5.77
N GLN A 34 7.08 -5.66 7.08
CA GLN A 34 5.80 -5.86 7.77
C GLN A 34 4.93 -4.59 7.81
N CYS A 35 5.53 -3.40 7.92
CA CYS A 35 4.78 -2.16 8.18
C CYS A 35 4.66 -1.21 6.98
N TRP A 36 5.45 -1.38 5.91
CA TRP A 36 5.47 -0.42 4.80
C TRP A 36 4.08 -0.22 4.15
N ALA A 37 3.35 -1.30 3.91
CA ALA A 37 2.05 -1.26 3.23
C ALA A 37 0.97 -0.54 4.06
N PRO A 38 0.73 -0.88 5.35
CA PRO A 38 -0.23 -0.14 6.16
C PRO A 38 0.20 1.32 6.39
N LEU A 39 1.49 1.61 6.56
CA LEU A 39 1.99 3.00 6.65
C LEU A 39 1.76 3.77 5.36
N PHE A 40 1.94 3.13 4.21
CA PHE A 40 1.68 3.72 2.90
C PHE A 40 0.19 4.07 2.74
N VAL A 41 -0.72 3.17 3.09
CA VAL A 41 -2.17 3.42 3.04
C VAL A 41 -2.56 4.56 3.98
N LEU A 42 -1.99 4.62 5.19
CA LEU A 42 -2.19 5.74 6.11
C LEU A 42 -1.64 7.06 5.53
N GLY A 43 -0.51 7.02 4.83
CA GLY A 43 0.05 8.16 4.10
C GLY A 43 -0.87 8.67 3.00
N LEU A 44 -1.51 7.77 2.24
CA LEU A 44 -2.51 8.14 1.23
C LEU A 44 -3.71 8.86 1.87
N ALA A 45 -4.14 8.40 3.04
CA ALA A 45 -5.21 9.04 3.80
C ALA A 45 -4.80 10.45 4.29
N GLN A 46 -3.60 10.58 4.85
CA GLN A 46 -3.06 11.84 5.36
C GLN A 46 -2.94 12.89 4.25
N GLU A 47 -2.46 12.48 3.07
CA GLU A 47 -2.23 13.38 1.93
C GLU A 47 -3.48 13.56 1.05
N ARG A 48 -4.65 13.04 1.50
CA ARG A 48 -5.94 13.14 0.80
C ARG A 48 -5.82 12.70 -0.68
N VAL A 49 -5.08 11.61 -0.93
CA VAL A 49 -4.89 11.10 -2.30
C VAL A 49 -6.17 10.42 -2.77
N ASP A 50 -6.92 11.13 -3.61
CA ASP A 50 -8.00 10.53 -4.40
C ASP A 50 -7.46 10.05 -5.76
N PHE A 51 -7.97 8.93 -6.21
CA PHE A 51 -7.57 8.34 -7.49
C PHE A 51 -8.80 7.74 -8.18
N GLU A 52 -8.98 8.06 -9.45
CA GLU A 52 -10.06 7.52 -10.26
C GLU A 52 -9.68 6.14 -10.82
N LEU A 53 -10.65 5.23 -10.82
CA LEU A 53 -10.49 3.95 -11.51
C LEU A 53 -10.65 4.24 -13.00
N LYS A 54 -9.55 4.30 -13.74
CA LYS A 54 -9.63 4.17 -15.18
C LYS A 54 -9.83 2.70 -15.46
N GLU A 55 -11.07 2.28 -15.71
CA GLU A 55 -11.34 0.95 -16.26
C GLU A 55 -10.56 0.86 -17.58
N ILE A 56 -9.44 0.14 -17.55
CA ILE A 56 -8.80 -0.34 -18.76
C ILE A 56 -9.70 -1.50 -19.18
N SER A 57 -10.85 -1.16 -19.80
CA SER A 57 -11.69 -2.16 -20.43
C SER A 57 -10.79 -2.87 -21.42
N SER A 58 -10.40 -4.11 -21.09
CA SER A 58 -10.00 -5.04 -22.14
C SER A 58 -11.14 -5.03 -23.15
N PRO A 59 -10.88 -4.83 -24.45
CA PRO A 59 -11.94 -4.85 -25.44
C PRO A 59 -12.68 -6.18 -25.26
N SER A 60 -13.99 -6.09 -25.04
CA SER A 60 -14.83 -7.28 -24.89
C SER A 60 -14.58 -8.23 -26.05
N LEU A 61 -14.74 -9.54 -25.84
CA LEU A 61 -14.59 -10.52 -26.92
C LEU A 61 -15.43 -10.12 -28.15
N LEU A 62 -16.61 -9.56 -27.93
CA LEU A 62 -17.43 -8.95 -28.97
C LEU A 62 -16.72 -7.80 -29.71
N LYS A 63 -16.10 -6.85 -29.00
CA LYS A 63 -15.28 -5.81 -29.64
C LYS A 63 -14.11 -6.41 -30.43
N LYS A 64 -13.40 -7.40 -29.90
CA LYS A 64 -12.28 -8.06 -30.59
C LYS A 64 -12.74 -8.74 -31.89
N ILE A 65 -13.89 -9.44 -31.85
CA ILE A 65 -14.53 -10.08 -33.01
C ILE A 65 -14.99 -9.03 -34.02
N LEU A 66 -15.68 -7.98 -33.58
CA LEU A 66 -16.21 -6.93 -34.45
C LEU A 66 -15.11 -6.08 -35.11
N LEU A 67 -13.97 -5.90 -34.44
CA LEU A 67 -12.81 -5.18 -34.98
C LEU A 67 -11.86 -6.07 -35.80
N ASN A 68 -12.19 -7.35 -36.00
CA ASN A 68 -11.45 -8.32 -36.81
C ASN A 68 -9.94 -8.39 -36.47
N GLN A 69 -9.61 -8.19 -35.19
CA GLN A 69 -8.24 -8.22 -34.70
C GLN A 69 -7.86 -9.70 -34.56
N SER A 70 -7.10 -10.22 -35.53
CA SER A 70 -6.86 -11.66 -35.69
C SER A 70 -6.41 -12.33 -34.39
N LEU A 71 -7.10 -13.40 -33.99
CA LEU A 71 -6.78 -14.24 -32.85
C LEU A 71 -5.40 -14.93 -32.94
N ALA A 72 -4.71 -14.83 -34.08
CA ALA A 72 -3.49 -15.57 -34.39
C ALA A 72 -2.17 -14.93 -33.90
N ALA A 73 -2.20 -13.75 -33.27
CA ALA A 73 -0.96 -13.05 -32.88
C ALA A 73 -0.72 -12.92 -31.37
N ASN A 74 -1.65 -13.36 -30.51
CA ASN A 74 -1.64 -12.99 -29.08
C ASN A 74 -1.78 -14.18 -28.12
N GLU A 75 -1.32 -15.39 -28.47
CA GLU A 75 -1.27 -16.51 -27.52
C GLU A 75 -0.28 -16.27 -26.35
N GLU A 76 0.58 -15.25 -26.43
CA GLU A 76 1.51 -14.89 -25.35
C GLU A 76 1.02 -13.79 -24.38
N LEU A 77 -0.15 -13.19 -24.59
CA LEU A 77 -0.66 -12.10 -23.73
C LEU A 77 -1.87 -12.50 -22.87
N GLU A 78 -2.11 -13.80 -22.71
CA GLU A 78 -3.22 -14.36 -21.91
C GLU A 78 -2.68 -15.06 -20.65
N SER A 79 -1.79 -14.40 -19.89
CA SER A 79 -1.33 -14.95 -18.61
C SER A 79 -1.03 -13.89 -17.56
N PHE A 80 -1.86 -12.86 -17.48
CA PHE A 80 -1.65 -11.85 -16.46
C PHE A 80 -2.97 -11.26 -15.96
N PRO A 81 -3.48 -11.74 -14.80
CA PRO A 81 -4.45 -10.99 -14.03
C PRO A 81 -3.71 -9.81 -13.37
N HIS A 82 -3.35 -8.79 -14.15
CA HIS A 82 -2.45 -7.72 -13.74
C HIS A 82 -3.12 -6.52 -13.05
N GLY A 83 -4.41 -6.63 -12.74
CA GLY A 83 -5.15 -5.60 -12.01
C GLY A 83 -5.55 -6.07 -10.62
N ALA A 84 -5.53 -5.16 -9.64
CA ALA A 84 -6.23 -5.38 -8.38
C ALA A 84 -7.73 -5.62 -8.65
N SER A 85 -8.36 -6.48 -7.85
CA SER A 85 -9.80 -6.71 -7.99
C SER A 85 -10.56 -5.40 -7.75
N LEU A 86 -11.60 -5.14 -8.55
CA LEU A 86 -12.47 -3.98 -8.36
C LEU A 86 -12.96 -3.87 -6.91
N ALA A 87 -13.28 -5.01 -6.29
CA ALA A 87 -13.72 -5.08 -4.90
C ALA A 87 -12.65 -4.60 -3.90
N GLU A 88 -11.38 -4.95 -4.14
CA GLU A 88 -10.26 -4.54 -3.27
C GLU A 88 -10.00 -3.03 -3.39
N VAL A 89 -10.07 -2.50 -4.61
CA VAL A 89 -9.91 -1.07 -4.85
C VAL A 89 -11.05 -0.27 -4.21
N GLN A 90 -12.29 -0.74 -4.36
CA GLN A 90 -13.45 -0.13 -3.71
C GLN A 90 -13.33 -0.16 -2.17
N LYS A 91 -12.85 -1.27 -1.61
CA LYS A 91 -12.59 -1.41 -0.17
C LYS A 91 -11.56 -0.38 0.31
N LEU A 92 -10.46 -0.21 -0.43
CA LEU A 92 -9.44 0.80 -0.12
C LEU A 92 -10.02 2.22 -0.19
N LYS A 93 -10.78 2.54 -1.25
CA LYS A 93 -11.45 3.85 -1.37
C LYS A 93 -12.39 4.13 -0.21
N HIS A 94 -13.19 3.14 0.18
CA HIS A 94 -14.10 3.27 1.31
C HIS A 94 -13.34 3.51 2.63
N PHE A 95 -12.22 2.81 2.84
CA PHE A 95 -11.35 3.03 3.98
C PHE A 95 -10.78 4.46 4.03
N LEU A 96 -10.27 4.97 2.91
CA LEU A 96 -9.73 6.33 2.82
C LEU A 96 -10.80 7.38 3.13
N LYS A 97 -12.00 7.23 2.57
CA LYS A 97 -13.14 8.12 2.85
C LYS A 97 -13.51 8.13 4.34
N LYS A 98 -13.51 6.98 5.00
CA LYS A 98 -13.73 6.91 6.45
C LYS A 98 -12.69 7.72 7.22
N PHE A 99 -11.41 7.59 6.87
CA PHE A 99 -10.33 8.37 7.48
C PHE A 99 -10.49 9.88 7.28
N TRP A 100 -10.95 10.30 6.10
CA TRP A 100 -11.16 11.72 5.81
C TRP A 100 -12.32 12.32 6.61
N ASN A 101 -13.33 11.52 6.94
CA ASN A 101 -14.45 11.94 7.77
C ASN A 101 -14.13 11.99 9.28
N LEU A 102 -13.02 11.38 9.70
CA LEU A 102 -12.59 11.40 11.11
C LEU A 102 -11.85 12.69 11.50
N ASP A 103 -11.54 13.54 10.52
CA ASP A 103 -10.76 14.79 10.70
C ASP A 103 -9.48 14.63 11.55
N THR A 104 -8.75 13.55 11.30
CA THR A 104 -7.53 13.21 12.05
C THR A 104 -6.45 14.28 11.87
N CYS A 105 -5.94 14.82 12.98
CA CYS A 105 -4.91 15.84 12.97
C CYS A 105 -3.50 15.24 12.75
N ALA A 106 -2.51 16.11 12.47
CA ALA A 106 -1.14 15.68 12.22
C ALA A 106 -0.51 14.88 13.38
N LYS A 107 -0.87 15.22 14.62
CA LYS A 107 -0.37 14.54 15.83
C LYS A 107 -0.90 13.10 15.93
N GLU A 108 -2.18 12.90 15.65
CA GLU A 108 -2.81 11.58 15.64
C GLU A 108 -2.24 10.70 14.52
N TYR A 109 -2.00 11.26 13.33
CA TYR A 109 -1.28 10.54 12.27
C TYR A 109 0.11 10.10 12.70
N ALA A 110 0.86 10.96 13.43
CA ALA A 110 2.17 10.58 13.94
C ALA A 110 2.07 9.40 14.93
N TYR A 111 1.10 9.42 15.85
CA TYR A 111 0.87 8.31 16.77
C TYR A 111 0.46 7.02 16.06
N LEU A 112 -0.48 7.09 15.11
CA LEU A 112 -0.89 5.92 14.32
C LEU A 112 0.28 5.33 13.53
N LYS A 113 1.14 6.15 12.94
CA LYS A 113 2.36 5.67 12.27
C LYS A 113 3.31 4.97 13.23
N GLY A 114 3.52 5.52 14.43
CA GLY A 114 4.32 4.88 15.47
C GLY A 114 3.74 3.52 15.88
N ILE A 115 2.43 3.47 16.12
CA ILE A 115 1.72 2.23 16.44
C ILE A 115 1.92 1.20 15.34
N ILE A 116 1.74 1.56 14.05
CA ILE A 116 1.90 0.62 12.94
C ILE A 116 3.36 0.15 12.81
N LEU A 117 4.33 1.06 12.94
CA LEU A 117 5.76 0.74 12.80
C LEU A 117 6.22 -0.25 13.88
N PHE A 118 5.78 -0.05 15.13
CA PHE A 118 6.18 -0.88 16.25
C PHE A 118 5.16 -1.98 16.58
N ASN A 119 4.09 -2.16 15.79
CA ASN A 119 3.15 -3.29 15.95
C ASN A 119 3.21 -4.24 14.74
N PRO A 120 4.32 -4.96 14.54
CA PRO A 120 4.57 -5.78 13.34
C PRO A 120 3.60 -6.96 13.11
N GLY A 121 2.58 -7.12 13.95
CA GLY A 121 1.56 -8.15 13.78
C GLY A 121 1.95 -9.49 14.41
N LYS A 122 0.92 -10.22 14.83
CA LYS A 122 0.93 -11.44 15.67
C LYS A 122 1.68 -12.66 15.08
N GLN A 123 2.41 -12.53 13.99
CA GLN A 123 3.16 -13.64 13.42
C GLN A 123 4.49 -13.75 14.17
N GLY A 124 4.60 -14.73 15.07
CA GLY A 124 5.63 -14.95 16.11
C GLY A 124 7.10 -15.01 15.67
N THR A 125 7.54 -14.05 14.85
CA THR A 125 8.87 -13.87 14.26
C THR A 125 9.58 -12.64 14.83
N CYS A 126 8.99 -11.96 15.82
CA CYS A 126 9.68 -10.89 16.52
C CYS A 126 10.91 -11.45 17.26
N ASN A 127 12.10 -11.10 16.77
CA ASN A 127 13.34 -11.21 17.52
C ASN A 127 13.20 -10.49 18.87
N ALA A 128 13.90 -10.99 19.90
CA ALA A 128 13.79 -10.48 21.27
C ALA A 128 14.06 -8.96 21.39
N HIS A 129 14.85 -8.39 20.48
CA HIS A 129 15.19 -6.96 20.45
C HIS A 129 13.99 -6.06 20.11
N ILE A 130 13.10 -6.49 19.21
CA ILE A 130 11.90 -5.72 18.85
C ILE A 130 10.93 -5.62 20.05
N ARG A 131 10.94 -6.62 20.95
CA ARG A 131 10.11 -6.60 22.18
C ARG A 131 10.59 -5.61 23.23
N HIS A 132 11.85 -5.18 23.20
CA HIS A 132 12.40 -4.26 24.21
C HIS A 132 12.06 -2.79 23.93
N ILE A 133 11.58 -2.47 22.72
CA ILE A 133 11.17 -1.11 22.31
C ILE A 133 9.65 -0.88 22.50
N LEU A 134 8.88 -1.96 22.69
CA LEU A 134 7.45 -1.95 22.99
C LEU A 134 7.17 -2.02 24.49
#